data_AF-A0A2J8IBM8-F1
#
_entry.id   AF-A0A2J8IBM8-F1
#
_cell.length_a   1.000
_cell.length_b   1.000
_cell.length_c   1.000
_cell.angle_alpha   90.00
_cell.angle_beta   90.00
_cell.angle_gamma   90.00
#
_symmetry.space_group_name_H-M   'P 1'
#
loop_
_entity.id
_entity.type
_entity.pdbx_description
1 polymer ?
#
loop_
_entity_poly.entity_id
_entity_poly.type
_entity_poly.pdbx_seq_one_letter_code
_entity_poly.pdbx_strand_id
1 'polypeptide(L)'
;MRREFVLGCSAALLASGLLTGCGTAEAGIQREAARQLQARVLEVTQASSQNDPAAALRALEGLEAELESAQAEGRISEERRRSITTIATAVRADLNEAIEAAQKAAADKAAEEDRIAAEKAAAATPPPVIEVPAPAPAPEPAPAPEPVPAPAPEAGNDDKKDNEGKGKDKD
;
A
#
# COMPACT_ATOMS: atom_id res chain seq x y z
N MET A 1 -61.31 -35.30 19.92
CA MET A 1 -61.84 -34.72 18.66
C MET A 1 -60.64 -34.58 17.73
N ARG A 2 -60.23 -35.53 16.88
CA ARG A 2 -60.89 -36.37 15.87
C ARG A 2 -61.70 -35.58 14.84
N ARG A 3 -61.05 -35.32 13.72
CA ARG A 3 -61.52 -35.16 12.32
C ARG A 3 -60.24 -35.37 11.50
N GLU A 4 -59.87 -36.57 11.05
CA GLU A 4 -60.58 -37.49 10.13
C GLU A 4 -61.20 -36.76 8.94
N PHE A 5 -60.37 -36.55 7.92
CA PHE A 5 -60.81 -36.46 6.52
C PHE A 5 -60.00 -37.47 5.70
N VAL A 6 -60.52 -38.71 5.72
CA VAL A 6 -60.82 -39.52 4.53
C VAL A 6 -59.85 -39.43 3.35
N LEU A 7 -58.88 -40.34 3.36
CA LEU A 7 -58.64 -41.36 2.33
C LEU A 7 -59.44 -41.21 1.02
N GLY A 8 -58.80 -40.72 -0.05
CA GLY A 8 -59.31 -40.75 -1.41
C GLY A 8 -58.33 -41.46 -2.35
N CYS A 9 -58.67 -42.69 -2.73
CA CYS A 9 -57.96 -43.52 -3.72
C CYS A 9 -57.91 -42.87 -5.11
N SER A 10 -56.72 -42.52 -5.59
CA SER A 10 -56.47 -42.38 -7.03
C SER A 10 -55.05 -42.85 -7.36
N ALA A 11 -54.85 -44.16 -7.21
CA ALA A 11 -53.78 -44.87 -7.89
C ALA A 11 -54.36 -45.39 -9.21
N ALA A 12 -54.11 -44.68 -10.32
CA ALA A 12 -54.10 -45.24 -11.66
C ALA A 12 -53.63 -44.19 -12.69
N LEU A 13 -52.51 -44.52 -13.35
CA LEU A 13 -52.13 -44.09 -14.70
C LEU A 13 -51.45 -42.72 -14.88
N LEU A 14 -50.22 -42.57 -14.40
CA LEU A 14 -49.16 -41.85 -15.15
C LEU A 14 -47.79 -42.52 -14.91
N ALA A 15 -47.70 -43.80 -15.26
CA ALA A 15 -46.43 -44.47 -15.47
C ALA A 15 -46.27 -44.74 -16.97
N SER A 16 -45.62 -43.81 -17.68
CA SER A 16 -44.79 -44.03 -18.89
C SER A 16 -44.46 -42.66 -19.52
N GLY A 17 -43.37 -42.03 -19.08
CA GLY A 17 -42.90 -40.78 -19.70
C GLY A 17 -41.71 -40.05 -19.05
N LEU A 18 -41.32 -40.37 -17.81
CA LEU A 18 -40.24 -39.65 -17.10
C LEU A 18 -38.89 -40.37 -17.06
N LEU A 19 -38.73 -41.41 -17.89
CA LEU A 19 -37.42 -42.01 -18.19
C LEU A 19 -36.99 -41.74 -19.64
N THR A 20 -37.44 -40.62 -20.23
CA THR A 20 -36.68 -40.00 -21.32
C THR A 20 -35.39 -39.47 -20.70
N GLY A 21 -34.30 -40.15 -21.03
CA GLY A 21 -33.04 -40.04 -20.31
C GLY A 21 -32.47 -38.62 -20.26
N CYS A 22 -31.45 -38.48 -19.42
CA CYS A 22 -30.38 -37.50 -19.55
C CYS A 22 -29.68 -37.66 -20.93
N GLY A 23 -30.40 -37.40 -22.01
CA GLY A 23 -30.06 -37.61 -23.42
C GLY A 23 -30.08 -36.27 -24.15
N THR A 24 -28.97 -35.56 -23.97
CA THR A 24 -28.48 -34.34 -24.61
C THR A 24 -28.54 -34.34 -26.15
N ALA A 25 -29.74 -34.30 -26.72
CA ALA A 25 -29.90 -34.01 -28.15
C ALA A 25 -30.90 -32.86 -28.37
N GLU A 26 -31.96 -32.79 -27.56
CA GLU A 26 -33.00 -31.75 -27.68
C GLU A 26 -32.56 -30.38 -27.12
N ALA A 27 -31.52 -30.34 -26.28
CA ALA A 27 -31.01 -29.10 -25.66
C ALA A 27 -29.98 -28.33 -26.52
N GLY A 28 -29.75 -28.75 -27.78
CA GLY A 28 -28.78 -28.10 -28.67
C GLY A 28 -27.32 -28.25 -28.22
N ILE A 29 -27.00 -29.27 -27.42
CA ILE A 29 -25.66 -29.61 -26.94
C ILE A 29 -25.50 -31.13 -26.96
N GLN A 30 -24.40 -31.63 -27.54
CA GLN A 30 -24.02 -33.04 -27.46
C GLN A 30 -23.39 -33.40 -26.11
N ARG A 31 -23.52 -34.68 -25.69
CA ARG A 31 -23.08 -35.16 -24.37
C ARG A 31 -21.61 -34.89 -24.09
N GLU A 32 -20.75 -35.15 -25.06
CA GLU A 32 -19.29 -35.02 -24.89
C GLU A 32 -18.88 -33.55 -24.75
N ALA A 33 -19.42 -32.68 -25.61
CA ALA A 33 -19.25 -31.24 -25.47
C ALA A 33 -19.74 -30.74 -24.09
N ALA A 34 -20.86 -31.25 -23.58
CA ALA A 34 -21.35 -30.88 -22.26
C ALA A 34 -20.33 -31.23 -21.14
N ARG A 35 -19.71 -32.41 -21.18
CA ARG A 35 -18.70 -32.83 -20.20
C ARG A 35 -17.45 -31.96 -20.27
N GLN A 36 -17.00 -31.65 -21.48
CA GLN A 36 -15.83 -30.82 -21.70
C GLN A 36 -16.06 -29.38 -21.20
N LEU A 37 -17.23 -28.80 -21.48
CA LEU A 37 -17.64 -27.49 -20.95
C LEU A 37 -17.75 -27.51 -19.42
N GLN A 38 -18.28 -28.57 -18.83
CA GLN A 38 -18.34 -28.72 -17.37
C GLN A 38 -16.93 -28.75 -16.74
N ALA A 39 -15.98 -29.47 -17.35
CA ALA A 39 -14.59 -29.48 -16.88
C ALA A 39 -13.96 -28.08 -16.91
N ARG A 40 -14.19 -27.32 -17.98
CA ARG A 40 -13.72 -25.93 -18.09
C ARG A 40 -14.35 -25.00 -17.04
N VAL A 41 -15.64 -25.13 -16.75
CA VAL A 41 -16.29 -24.35 -15.69
C VAL A 41 -15.70 -24.68 -14.32
N LEU A 42 -15.31 -25.92 -14.08
CA LEU A 42 -14.61 -26.30 -12.85
C LEU A 42 -13.23 -25.65 -12.77
N GLU A 43 -12.47 -25.58 -13.87
CA GLU A 43 -11.18 -24.87 -13.91
C GLU A 43 -11.35 -23.38 -13.55
N VAL A 44 -12.33 -22.70 -14.13
CA VAL A 44 -12.65 -21.29 -13.79
C VAL A 44 -13.00 -21.15 -12.30
N THR A 45 -13.86 -22.03 -11.78
CA THR A 45 -14.29 -21.99 -10.37
C THR A 45 -13.12 -22.25 -9.42
N GLN A 46 -12.23 -23.18 -9.78
CA GLN A 46 -11.05 -23.54 -9.00
C GLN A 46 -10.02 -22.40 -8.97
N ALA A 47 -9.86 -21.65 -10.06
CA ALA A 47 -9.02 -20.45 -10.08
C ALA A 47 -9.64 -19.33 -9.23
N SER A 48 -10.95 -19.11 -9.34
CA SER A 48 -11.66 -18.13 -8.52
C SER A 48 -11.60 -18.44 -7.03
N SER A 49 -11.70 -19.72 -6.63
CA SER A 49 -11.62 -20.12 -5.20
C SER A 49 -10.24 -19.90 -4.60
N GLN A 50 -9.19 -19.87 -5.43
CA GLN A 50 -7.82 -19.55 -5.03
C GLN A 50 -7.55 -18.04 -4.98
N ASN A 51 -8.58 -17.21 -5.22
CA ASN A 51 -8.45 -15.75 -5.30
C ASN A 51 -7.46 -15.29 -6.40
N ASP A 52 -7.38 -16.07 -7.50
CA ASP A 52 -6.53 -15.76 -8.65
C ASP A 52 -7.41 -15.37 -9.86
N PRO A 53 -7.80 -14.09 -9.98
CA PRO A 53 -8.66 -13.65 -11.07
C PRO A 53 -7.94 -13.67 -12.42
N ALA A 54 -6.59 -13.61 -12.45
CA ALA A 54 -5.82 -13.72 -13.68
C ALA A 54 -5.76 -15.16 -14.21
N ALA A 55 -5.69 -16.15 -13.33
CA ALA A 55 -5.86 -17.55 -13.72
C ALA A 55 -7.31 -17.85 -14.14
N ALA A 56 -8.30 -17.30 -13.44
CA ALA A 56 -9.71 -17.46 -13.79
C ALA A 56 -10.01 -16.87 -15.19
N LEU A 57 -9.42 -15.73 -15.52
CA LEU A 57 -9.54 -15.11 -16.85
C LEU A 57 -8.98 -16.02 -17.95
N ARG A 58 -7.80 -16.61 -17.76
CA ARG A 58 -7.22 -17.56 -18.73
C ARG A 58 -8.06 -18.84 -18.87
N ALA A 59 -8.61 -19.35 -17.77
CA ALA A 59 -9.50 -20.50 -17.82
C ALA A 59 -10.80 -20.18 -18.59
N LEU A 60 -11.32 -18.96 -18.44
CA LEU A 60 -12.49 -18.48 -19.17
C LEU A 60 -12.21 -18.36 -20.68
N GLU A 61 -11.05 -17.85 -21.07
CA GLU A 61 -10.61 -17.82 -22.48
C GLU A 61 -10.55 -19.23 -23.09
N GLY A 62 -10.08 -20.21 -22.31
CA GLY A 62 -10.09 -21.62 -22.70
C GLY A 62 -11.50 -22.21 -22.88
N LEU A 63 -12.45 -21.81 -22.02
CA LEU A 63 -13.87 -22.18 -22.15
C LEU A 63 -14.48 -21.61 -23.44
N GLU A 64 -14.19 -20.37 -23.78
CA GLU A 64 -14.72 -19.70 -24.97
C GLU A 64 -14.16 -20.28 -26.26
N ALA A 65 -12.86 -20.61 -26.30
CA ALA A 65 -12.25 -21.33 -27.41
C ALA A 65 -12.89 -22.70 -27.63
N GLU A 66 -13.19 -23.43 -26.55
CA GLU A 66 -13.89 -24.72 -26.63
C GLU A 66 -15.34 -24.58 -27.12
N LEU A 67 -16.04 -23.51 -26.72
CA LEU A 67 -17.38 -23.21 -27.24
C LEU A 67 -17.35 -22.93 -28.75
N GLU A 68 -16.37 -22.18 -29.22
CA GLU A 68 -16.19 -21.90 -30.65
C GLU A 68 -15.89 -23.20 -31.43
N SER A 69 -14.95 -24.03 -30.96
CA SER A 69 -14.64 -25.32 -31.58
C SER A 69 -15.84 -26.26 -31.59
N ALA A 70 -16.53 -26.41 -30.45
CA ALA A 70 -17.69 -27.27 -30.35
C ALA A 70 -18.83 -26.79 -31.27
N GLN A 71 -18.97 -25.49 -31.50
CA GLN A 71 -19.95 -24.98 -32.45
C GLN A 71 -19.52 -25.25 -33.89
N ALA A 72 -18.26 -25.01 -34.25
CA ALA A 72 -17.73 -25.27 -35.58
C ALA A 72 -17.90 -26.75 -35.99
N GLU A 73 -17.82 -27.66 -35.02
CA GLU A 73 -18.05 -29.09 -35.20
C GLU A 73 -19.55 -29.50 -35.15
N GLY A 74 -20.47 -28.55 -34.97
CA GLY A 74 -21.92 -28.82 -34.84
C GLY A 74 -22.30 -29.56 -33.56
N ARG A 75 -21.41 -29.60 -32.56
CA ARG A 75 -21.67 -30.20 -31.23
C ARG A 75 -22.52 -29.31 -30.32
N ILE A 76 -22.58 -28.01 -30.60
CA ILE A 76 -23.50 -27.06 -29.96
C ILE A 76 -24.22 -26.19 -31.00
N SER A 77 -25.45 -25.77 -30.71
CA SER A 77 -26.18 -24.84 -31.56
C SER A 77 -25.64 -23.40 -31.45
N GLU A 78 -25.80 -22.65 -32.54
CA GLU A 78 -25.49 -21.20 -32.61
C GLU A 78 -26.14 -20.40 -31.48
N GLU A 79 -27.44 -20.63 -31.26
CA GLU A 79 -28.20 -19.95 -30.22
C GLU A 79 -27.63 -20.24 -28.84
N ARG A 80 -27.24 -21.49 -28.58
CA ARG A 80 -26.64 -21.87 -27.32
C ARG A 80 -25.26 -21.26 -27.13
N ARG A 81 -24.41 -21.27 -28.16
CA ARG A 81 -23.10 -20.59 -28.14
C ARG A 81 -23.29 -19.10 -27.80
N ARG A 82 -24.23 -18.42 -28.47
CA ARG A 82 -24.50 -17.00 -28.26
C ARG A 82 -24.98 -16.69 -26.85
N SER A 83 -25.86 -17.53 -26.30
CA SER A 83 -26.32 -17.40 -24.91
C SER A 83 -25.16 -17.51 -23.92
N ILE A 84 -24.31 -18.54 -24.06
CA ILE A 84 -23.17 -18.74 -23.16
C ILE A 84 -22.12 -17.62 -23.31
N THR A 85 -21.83 -17.19 -24.55
CA THR A 85 -20.87 -16.12 -24.83
C THR A 85 -21.28 -14.78 -24.19
N THR A 86 -22.58 -14.48 -24.17
CA THR A 86 -23.10 -13.29 -23.48
C THR A 86 -22.77 -13.33 -21.99
N ILE A 87 -22.98 -14.47 -21.34
CA ILE A 87 -22.68 -14.66 -19.92
C ILE A 87 -21.15 -14.60 -19.69
N ALA A 88 -20.36 -15.29 -20.53
CA ALA A 88 -18.90 -15.28 -20.44
C ALA A 88 -18.33 -13.86 -20.59
N THR A 89 -18.92 -13.02 -21.44
CA THR A 89 -18.53 -11.61 -21.59
C THR A 89 -18.77 -10.81 -20.31
N ALA A 90 -19.89 -11.03 -19.62
CA ALA A 90 -20.15 -10.39 -18.33
C ALA A 90 -19.13 -10.86 -17.27
N VAL A 91 -18.87 -12.17 -17.18
CA VAL A 91 -17.87 -12.71 -16.24
C VAL A 91 -16.46 -12.17 -16.54
N ARG A 92 -16.10 -12.00 -17.81
CA ARG A 92 -14.82 -11.38 -18.19
C ARG A 92 -14.72 -9.95 -17.66
N ALA A 93 -15.79 -9.17 -17.77
CA ALA A 93 -15.83 -7.81 -17.25
C ALA A 93 -15.61 -7.81 -15.72
N ASP A 94 -16.33 -8.67 -15.00
CA ASP A 94 -16.21 -8.79 -13.55
C ASP A 94 -14.79 -9.20 -13.11
N LEU A 95 -14.16 -10.14 -13.83
CA LEU A 95 -12.78 -10.58 -13.55
C LEU A 95 -11.76 -9.47 -13.80
N ASN A 96 -11.93 -8.68 -14.86
CA ASN A 96 -11.06 -7.54 -15.13
C ASN A 96 -11.20 -6.46 -14.04
N GLU A 97 -12.42 -6.16 -13.59
CA GLU A 97 -12.65 -5.24 -12.47
C GLU A 97 -11.96 -5.75 -11.19
N ALA A 98 -12.05 -7.06 -10.91
CA ALA A 98 -11.36 -7.66 -9.77
C ALA A 98 -9.83 -7.54 -9.87
N ILE A 99 -9.26 -7.72 -11.07
CA ILE A 99 -7.83 -7.55 -11.33
C ILE A 99 -7.40 -6.10 -11.10
N GLU A 100 -8.16 -5.14 -11.63
CA GLU A 100 -7.88 -3.71 -11.45
C GLU A 100 -7.96 -3.29 -9.98
N ALA A 101 -9.00 -3.75 -9.27
CA ALA A 101 -9.17 -3.50 -7.85
C ALA A 101 -8.01 -4.08 -7.01
N ALA A 102 -7.55 -5.30 -7.33
CA ALA A 102 -6.41 -5.93 -6.66
C ALA A 102 -5.11 -5.16 -6.91
N GLN A 103 -4.87 -4.70 -8.15
CA GLN A 103 -3.70 -3.88 -8.47
C GLN A 103 -3.72 -2.55 -7.74
N LYS A 104 -4.88 -1.88 -7.68
CA LYS A 104 -5.04 -0.64 -6.93
C LYS A 104 -4.75 -0.84 -5.45
N ALA A 105 -5.32 -1.89 -4.84
CA ALA A 105 -5.08 -2.20 -3.43
C ALA A 105 -3.59 -2.49 -3.14
N ALA A 106 -2.90 -3.17 -4.06
CA ALA A 106 -1.46 -3.41 -3.93
C ALA A 106 -0.65 -2.11 -4.02
N ALA A 107 -1.00 -1.20 -4.94
CA ALA A 107 -0.36 0.10 -5.08
C ALA A 107 -0.58 0.98 -3.83
N ASP A 108 -1.81 1.02 -3.31
CA ASP A 108 -2.14 1.77 -2.09
C ASP A 108 -1.34 1.24 -0.88
N LYS A 109 -1.20 -0.09 -0.75
CA LYS A 109 -0.39 -0.72 0.30
C LYS A 109 1.09 -0.37 0.18
N ALA A 110 1.64 -0.40 -1.03
CA ALA A 110 3.04 -0.03 -1.27
C ALA A 110 3.30 1.45 -0.91
N ALA A 111 2.41 2.36 -1.31
CA ALA A 111 2.52 3.78 -0.98
C ALA A 111 2.43 4.05 0.53
N GLU A 112 1.60 3.29 1.25
CA GLU A 112 1.53 3.34 2.71
C GLU A 112 2.84 2.87 3.36
N GLU A 113 3.39 1.75 2.90
CA GLU A 113 4.68 1.22 3.39
C GLU A 113 5.82 2.22 3.16
N ASP A 114 5.87 2.87 2.01
CA ASP A 114 6.84 3.93 1.69
C ASP A 114 6.69 5.15 2.61
N ARG A 115 5.45 5.58 2.89
CA ARG A 115 5.19 6.69 3.82
C ARG A 115 5.67 6.38 5.22
N ILE A 116 5.38 5.17 5.73
CA ILE A 116 5.83 4.72 7.04
C ILE A 116 7.37 4.65 7.09
N ALA A 117 8.02 4.19 6.02
CA ALA A 117 9.47 4.14 5.93
C ALA A 117 10.10 5.55 5.95
N ALA A 118 9.52 6.51 5.21
CA ALA A 118 9.97 7.90 5.19
C ALA A 118 9.81 8.57 6.56
N GLU A 119 8.69 8.36 7.24
CA GLU A 119 8.46 8.88 8.59
C GLU A 119 9.48 8.33 9.60
N LYS A 120 9.75 7.02 9.56
CA LYS A 120 10.78 6.40 10.40
C LYS A 120 12.17 6.95 10.13
N ALA A 121 12.51 7.20 8.86
CA ALA A 121 13.80 7.81 8.49
C ALA A 121 13.91 9.26 9.00
N ALA A 122 12.84 10.04 8.90
CA ALA A 122 12.79 11.40 9.44
C ALA A 122 12.95 11.40 10.98
N ALA A 123 12.28 10.49 11.69
CA ALA A 123 12.39 10.36 13.14
C ALA A 123 13.79 9.91 13.62
N ALA A 124 14.57 9.23 12.78
CA ALA A 124 15.93 8.80 13.08
C ALA A 124 17.01 9.89 12.84
N THR A 125 16.64 11.03 12.26
CA THR A 125 17.59 12.12 11.99
C THR A 125 17.85 12.89 13.30
N PRO A 126 19.10 12.97 13.79
CA PRO A 126 19.41 13.75 14.98
C PRO A 126 19.08 15.23 14.73
N PRO A 127 18.69 15.99 15.77
CA PRO A 127 18.42 17.42 15.62
C PRO A 127 19.65 18.12 15.02
N PRO A 128 19.46 19.13 14.15
CA PRO A 128 20.57 19.90 13.62
C PRO A 128 21.37 20.44 14.80
N VAL A 129 22.67 20.14 14.83
CA VAL A 129 23.60 20.70 15.81
C VAL A 129 23.61 22.20 15.56
N ILE A 130 22.93 22.95 16.41
CA ILE A 130 23.07 24.41 16.43
C ILE A 130 24.51 24.66 16.89
N GLU A 131 25.36 25.09 15.96
CA GLU A 131 26.68 25.62 16.31
C GLU A 131 26.45 26.83 17.23
N VAL A 132 26.73 26.64 18.52
CA VAL A 132 26.77 27.75 19.47
C VAL A 132 27.91 28.65 18.98
N PRO A 133 27.65 29.93 18.63
CA PRO A 133 28.71 30.83 18.22
C PRO A 133 29.76 30.88 19.32
N ALA A 134 31.03 30.70 18.93
CA ALA A 134 32.16 30.75 19.85
C ALA A 134 32.08 32.05 20.70
N PRO A 135 32.36 31.98 22.01
CA PRO A 135 32.32 33.15 22.86
C PRO A 135 33.23 34.24 22.27
N ALA A 136 32.68 35.46 22.17
CA ALA A 136 33.45 36.62 21.75
C ALA A 136 34.71 36.74 22.62
N PRO A 137 35.88 37.06 22.04
CA PRO A 137 37.11 37.24 22.81
C PRO A 137 36.88 38.30 23.88
N ALA A 138 37.34 38.02 25.11
CA ALA A 138 37.32 38.96 26.20
C ALA A 138 38.04 40.26 25.78
N PRO A 139 37.54 41.45 26.19
CA PRO A 139 38.19 42.71 25.87
C PRO A 139 39.64 42.69 26.38
N GLU A 140 40.56 43.04 25.49
CA GLU A 140 41.98 43.20 25.78
C GLU A 140 42.14 44.23 26.92
N PRO A 141 43.00 43.98 27.93
CA PRO A 141 43.21 44.93 29.01
C PRO A 141 43.72 46.27 28.45
N ALA A 142 43.11 47.37 28.91
CA ALA A 142 43.49 48.72 28.53
C ALA A 142 45.00 48.93 28.80
N PRO A 143 45.73 49.61 27.89
CA PRO A 143 47.16 49.85 28.06
C PRO A 143 47.41 50.65 29.34
N ALA A 144 48.43 50.22 30.10
CA ALA A 144 48.94 50.95 31.25
C ALA A 144 49.41 52.35 30.81
N PRO A 145 49.17 53.41 31.60
CA PRO A 145 49.61 54.76 31.25
C PRO A 145 51.13 54.81 31.11
N GLU A 146 51.59 55.39 30.00
CA GLU A 146 53.01 55.63 29.72
C GLU A 146 53.64 56.51 30.80
N PRO A 147 54.86 56.21 31.26
CA PRO A 147 55.57 57.06 32.20
C PRO A 147 55.96 58.39 31.55
N VAL A 148 55.54 59.48 32.18
CA VAL A 148 55.89 60.86 31.81
C VAL A 148 57.42 61.01 31.90
N PRO A 149 58.11 61.55 30.87
CA PRO A 149 59.55 61.78 30.91
C PRO A 149 59.95 62.81 31.97
N ALA A 150 60.95 62.46 32.76
CA ALA A 150 61.62 63.37 33.69
C ALA A 150 62.44 64.44 32.93
N PRO A 151 62.39 65.73 33.33
CA PRO A 151 63.27 66.74 32.79
C PRO A 151 64.70 66.60 33.35
N ALA A 152 65.68 66.69 32.44
CA ALA A 152 67.12 66.81 32.74
C ALA A 152 67.52 68.29 32.98
N PRO A 153 68.67 68.56 33.62
CA PRO A 153 68.84 69.65 34.59
C PRO A 153 69.37 70.95 33.99
N GLU A 154 68.99 72.08 34.58
CA GLU A 154 69.74 73.34 34.49
C GLU A 154 70.29 73.74 35.87
N ALA A 155 71.56 74.10 35.85
CA ALA A 155 72.37 74.54 36.97
C ALA A 155 72.24 76.05 37.19
N GLY A 156 72.47 76.51 38.43
CA GLY A 156 72.69 77.91 38.76
C GLY A 156 71.83 78.39 39.94
N ASN A 157 72.14 78.06 41.19
CA ASN A 157 73.10 78.68 42.13
C ASN A 157 72.41 79.62 43.14
N ASP A 158 72.94 79.54 44.36
CA ASP A 158 72.93 80.49 45.47
C ASP A 158 71.77 80.54 46.48
N ASP A 159 72.20 80.17 47.71
CA ASP A 159 71.97 80.86 48.99
C ASP A 159 70.62 80.68 49.74
N LYS A 160 70.68 79.84 50.80
CA LYS A 160 70.86 80.29 52.21
C LYS A 160 69.89 79.68 53.24
N LYS A 161 70.53 79.04 54.23
CA LYS A 161 70.19 78.89 55.67
C LYS A 161 69.07 77.95 56.15
N ASP A 162 69.52 77.04 57.02
CA ASP A 162 69.05 76.70 58.39
C ASP A 162 67.53 76.45 58.58
N ASN A 163 67.02 75.40 59.26
CA ASN A 163 67.53 74.81 60.49
C ASN A 163 66.82 73.48 60.86
N GLU A 164 67.50 72.75 61.74
CA GLU A 164 67.24 71.60 62.62
C GLU A 164 65.81 71.16 63.03
N GLY A 165 65.72 69.84 63.30
CA GLY A 165 64.89 69.20 64.34
C GLY A 165 63.99 68.08 63.78
N LYS A 166 64.35 66.79 63.76
CA LYS A 166 64.67 65.82 64.84
C LYS A 166 63.57 65.67 65.90
N GLY A 167 62.94 64.48 65.93
CA GLY A 167 62.12 63.99 67.06
C GLY A 167 60.71 63.54 66.63
N LYS A 168 60.47 62.31 66.18
CA LYS A 168 60.35 61.03 66.92
C LYS A 168 59.24 60.98 67.98
N ASP A 169 58.33 60.04 67.72
CA ASP A 169 57.58 59.18 68.65
C ASP A 169 56.26 59.65 69.28
N LYS A 170 55.34 58.66 69.39
CA LYS A 170 54.11 58.52 70.20
C LYS A 170 52.82 58.98 69.52
N ASP A 171 51.75 58.20 69.42
CA ASP A 171 51.31 56.94 70.07
C ASP A 171 50.55 56.05 69.07
#